data_AF-A0A3C1PYG8-F1
#
_entry.id   AF-A0A3C1PYG8-F1
#
_cell.length_a   1.000
_cell.length_b   1.000
_cell.length_c   1.000
_cell.angle_alpha   90.00
_cell.angle_beta   90.00
_cell.angle_gamma   90.00
#
_symmetry.space_group_name_H-M   'P 1'
#
loop_
_entity.id
_entity.type
_entity.pdbx_description
1 polymer ?
#
loop_
_entity_poly.entity_id
_entity_poly.type
_entity_poly.pdbx_seq_one_letter_code
_entity_poly.pdbx_strand_id
1 'polypeptide(L)'
;EVAELLQVIIDWNREYLREVNGTLLDDGRVKVLKKDVFKIMQSGGRYDAILLDVDNSPDPLVQKGNGRLYQRRGLEIARAALRANGRVVYWSAHEDPGFV
;
A
#
# COMPACT_ATOMS: atom_id res chain seq x y z
N GLU A 1 9.29 -2.70 3.15
CA GLU A 1 9.20 -1.23 2.93
C GLU A 1 7.79 -0.79 3.28
N VAL A 2 7.60 0.45 3.74
CA VAL A 2 6.29 1.05 3.99
C VAL A 2 6.18 2.29 3.11
N ALA A 3 5.22 2.32 2.20
CA ALA A 3 4.98 3.45 1.31
C ALA A 3 3.83 4.30 1.86
N GLU A 4 4.10 5.56 2.16
CA GLU A 4 3.09 6.53 2.59
C GLU A 4 3.22 7.78 1.71
N LEU A 5 2.10 8.37 1.30
CA LEU A 5 2.09 9.53 0.42
C LEU A 5 2.24 10.84 1.20
N LEU A 6 1.62 10.91 2.37
CA LEU A 6 1.46 12.13 3.16
C LEU A 6 2.45 12.16 4.33
N GLN A 7 3.31 13.18 4.35
CA GLN A 7 4.28 13.36 5.44
C GLN A 7 3.59 13.48 6.81
N VAL A 8 2.45 14.17 6.85
CA VAL A 8 1.69 14.36 8.09
C VAL A 8 1.23 13.04 8.71
N ILE A 9 0.95 12.00 7.92
CA ILE A 9 0.57 10.67 8.45
C ILE A 9 1.79 9.95 9.03
N ILE A 10 2.96 10.08 8.39
CA ILE A 10 4.23 9.55 8.91
C ILE A 10 4.56 10.22 10.24
N ASP A 11 4.50 11.56 10.29
CA ASP A 11 4.80 12.34 11.49
C ASP A 11 3.81 12.03 12.60
N TRP A 12 2.52 11.96 12.27
CA TRP A 12 1.46 11.62 13.23
C TRP A 12 1.66 10.24 13.85
N ASN A 13 2.07 9.24 13.04
CA ASN A 13 2.40 7.91 13.55
C ASN A 13 3.59 7.94 14.52
N ARG A 14 4.63 8.72 14.20
CA ARG A 14 5.84 8.82 15.02
C ARG A 14 5.62 9.57 16.33
N GLU A 15 4.80 10.61 16.30
CA GLU A 15 4.59 11.49 17.45
C GLU A 15 3.47 10.98 18.38
N TYR A 16 2.35 10.54 17.82
CA TYR A 16 1.13 10.25 18.60
C TYR A 16 0.77 8.77 18.68
N LEU A 17 1.19 7.94 17.73
CA LEU A 17 0.89 6.50 17.72
C LEU A 17 2.09 5.63 18.13
N ARG A 18 3.13 6.24 18.72
CA ARG A 18 4.35 5.56 19.15
C ARG A 18 4.10 4.41 20.11
N GLU A 19 3.06 4.48 20.94
CA GLU A 19 2.72 3.41 21.90
C GLU A 19 1.90 2.28 21.25
N VAL A 20 1.27 2.52 20.10
CA VAL A 20 0.41 1.56 19.39
C VAL A 20 1.19 0.82 18.30
N ASN A 21 1.76 1.59 17.37
CA ASN A 21 2.55 1.07 16.25
C ASN A 21 4.05 1.00 16.62
N GLY A 22 4.38 1.37 17.85
CA GLY A 22 5.67 1.11 18.46
C GLY A 22 6.82 1.93 17.90
N THR A 23 8.03 1.53 18.32
CA THR A 23 9.30 1.80 17.67
C THR A 23 9.49 0.99 16.38
N LEU A 24 8.43 0.37 15.82
CA LEU A 24 8.54 -0.47 14.61
C LEU A 24 9.03 0.34 13.41
N LEU A 25 8.70 1.63 13.35
CA LEU A 25 9.23 2.55 12.35
C LEU A 25 10.73 2.86 12.50
N ASP A 26 11.34 2.45 13.62
CA ASP A 26 12.78 2.58 13.91
C ASP A 26 13.51 1.22 13.80
N ASP A 27 12.80 0.12 13.54
CA ASP A 27 13.41 -1.18 13.25
C ASP A 27 14.23 -1.08 11.96
N GLY A 28 15.50 -1.52 12.00
CA GLY A 28 16.41 -1.41 10.85
C GLY A 28 15.96 -2.15 9.58
N ARG A 29 14.97 -3.04 9.67
CA ARG A 29 14.34 -3.71 8.52
C ARG A 29 13.26 -2.86 7.86
N VAL A 30 12.78 -1.82 8.54
CA VAL A 30 11.71 -0.94 8.06
C VAL A 30 12.31 0.26 7.35
N LYS A 31 11.94 0.41 6.08
CA LYS A 31 12.23 1.59 5.28
C LYS A 31 10.92 2.29 4.93
N VAL A 32 10.71 3.46 5.50
CA VAL A 32 9.56 4.33 5.18
C VAL A 32 9.91 5.13 3.93
N LEU A 33 9.04 5.06 2.93
CA LEU A 33 9.16 5.75 1.65
C LEU A 33 8.01 6.76 1.55
N LYS A 34 8.33 8.06 1.59
CA LYS A 34 7.36 9.11 1.27
C LYS A 34 7.13 9.17 -0.25
N LYS A 35 6.37 8.22 -0.79
CA LYS A 35 6.18 8.06 -2.23
C LYS A 35 4.89 7.29 -2.52
N ASP A 36 4.26 7.68 -3.63
CA ASP A 36 3.15 6.97 -4.24
C ASP A 36 3.49 5.50 -4.52
N VAL A 37 2.73 4.59 -3.88
CA VAL A 37 2.91 3.14 -4.01
C VAL A 37 2.77 2.65 -5.45
N PHE A 38 1.94 3.29 -6.27
CA PHE A 38 1.80 2.94 -7.69
C PHE A 38 3.12 3.10 -8.44
N LYS A 39 3.85 4.20 -8.16
CA LYS A 39 5.18 4.45 -8.74
C LYS A 39 6.24 3.48 -8.20
N ILE A 40 6.09 3.01 -6.96
CA ILE A 40 6.98 1.99 -6.39
C ILE A 40 6.76 0.66 -7.11
N MET A 41 5.52 0.22 -7.28
CA MET A 41 5.20 -1.06 -7.94
C MET A 41 5.64 -1.09 -9.41
N GLN A 42 5.56 0.02 -10.13
CA GLN A 42 6.01 0.12 -11.54
C GLN A 42 7.46 -0.27 -11.80
N SER A 43 8.31 -0.31 -10.77
CA SER A 43 9.73 -0.66 -10.93
C SER A 43 10.03 -2.16 -10.79
N GLY A 44 9.02 -3.01 -10.54
CA GLY A 44 9.03 -4.45 -10.85
C GLY A 44 9.89 -5.38 -9.96
N GLY A 45 9.45 -6.64 -9.82
CA GLY A 45 10.27 -7.80 -9.42
C GLY A 45 10.96 -7.76 -8.04
N ARG A 46 10.48 -6.96 -7.09
CA ARG A 46 11.18 -6.71 -5.82
C ARG A 46 10.58 -7.38 -4.60
N TYR A 47 9.30 -7.72 -4.61
CA TYR A 47 8.57 -8.06 -3.39
C TYR A 47 8.11 -9.51 -3.37
N ASP A 48 8.32 -10.20 -2.24
CA ASP A 48 7.70 -11.51 -2.00
C ASP A 48 6.24 -11.35 -1.56
N ALA A 49 5.93 -10.24 -0.88
CA ALA A 49 4.58 -9.88 -0.47
C ALA A 49 4.34 -8.38 -0.61
N ILE A 50 3.12 -8.02 -1.01
CA ILE A 50 2.62 -6.64 -1.01
C ILE A 50 1.31 -6.63 -0.24
N LEU A 51 1.21 -5.76 0.77
CA LEU A 51 -0.02 -5.48 1.49
C LEU A 51 -0.45 -4.07 1.10
N LEU A 52 -1.58 -3.94 0.41
CA LEU A 52 -2.14 -2.66 0.00
C LEU A 52 -3.27 -2.26 0.95
N ASP A 53 -2.93 -1.33 1.84
CA ASP A 53 -3.82 -0.68 2.80
C ASP A 53 -3.86 0.82 2.48
N VAL A 54 -4.63 1.19 1.46
CA VAL A 54 -4.69 2.58 0.94
C VAL A 54 -6.09 3.17 1.12
N ASP A 55 -7.12 2.43 0.74
CA ASP A 55 -8.51 2.87 0.83
C ASP A 55 -9.46 1.67 1.00
N ASN A 56 -10.68 1.95 1.41
CA ASN A 56 -11.78 1.00 1.58
C ASN A 56 -12.42 0.61 0.24
N SER A 57 -11.85 -0.36 -0.48
CA SER A 57 -12.44 -0.89 -1.72
C SER A 57 -12.73 0.23 -2.76
N PRO A 58 -13.39 0.03 -3.91
CA PRO A 58 -13.73 1.08 -4.88
C PRO A 58 -15.01 1.87 -4.53
N ASP A 59 -15.43 1.91 -3.26
CA ASP A 59 -16.59 2.67 -2.78
C ASP A 59 -16.37 4.20 -2.99
N PRO A 60 -17.42 5.06 -3.15
CA PRO A 60 -17.33 6.49 -3.51
C PRO A 60 -16.48 7.40 -2.60
N LEU A 61 -15.90 6.86 -1.54
CA LEU A 61 -14.98 7.55 -0.62
C LEU A 61 -13.51 7.47 -1.06
N VAL A 62 -13.19 6.71 -2.09
CA VAL A 62 -11.83 6.64 -2.67
C VAL A 62 -11.44 7.99 -3.26
N GLN A 63 -10.27 8.52 -2.90
CA GLN A 63 -9.72 9.65 -3.64
C GLN A 63 -9.65 9.26 -5.13
N LYS A 64 -10.21 10.06 -6.05
CA LYS A 64 -10.33 9.71 -7.48
C LYS A 64 -9.05 9.11 -8.11
N GLY A 65 -7.86 9.48 -7.61
CA GLY A 65 -6.58 8.94 -8.06
C GLY A 65 -6.27 7.49 -7.63
N ASN A 66 -6.88 6.96 -6.58
CA ASN A 66 -6.60 5.64 -6.02
C ASN A 66 -7.34 4.52 -6.75
N GLY A 67 -8.43 4.82 -7.48
CA GLY A 67 -9.17 3.83 -8.29
C GLY A 67 -8.28 3.05 -9.27
N ARG A 68 -7.18 3.65 -9.74
CA ARG A 68 -6.19 2.99 -10.61
C ARG A 68 -5.50 1.77 -9.96
N LEU A 69 -5.48 1.67 -8.64
CA LEU A 69 -4.90 0.54 -7.91
C LEU A 69 -5.75 -0.73 -8.02
N TYR A 70 -7.06 -0.55 -8.17
CA TYR A 70 -8.08 -1.61 -8.12
C TYR A 70 -8.61 -2.01 -9.51
N GLN A 71 -8.18 -1.32 -10.56
CA GLN A 71 -8.47 -1.68 -11.94
C GLN A 71 -7.45 -2.70 -12.46
N ARG A 72 -7.80 -3.44 -13.53
CA ARG A 72 -6.94 -4.44 -14.18
C ARG A 72 -5.48 -4.02 -14.33
N ARG A 73 -5.22 -2.81 -14.84
CA ARG A 73 -3.86 -2.29 -15.02
C ARG A 73 -3.11 -2.13 -13.69
N GLY A 74 -3.81 -1.72 -12.63
CA GLY A 74 -3.26 -1.67 -11.28
C GLY A 74 -2.87 -3.04 -10.76
N LEU A 75 -3.75 -4.04 -10.94
CA LEU A 75 -3.47 -5.42 -10.55
C LEU A 75 -2.28 -6.01 -11.33
N GLU A 76 -2.19 -5.73 -12.64
CA GLU A 76 -1.06 -6.17 -13.47
C GLU A 76 0.27 -5.56 -12.99
N ILE A 77 0.25 -4.28 -12.61
CA ILE A 77 1.42 -3.59 -12.05
C ILE A 77 1.80 -4.19 -10.69
N ALA A 78 0.83 -4.45 -9.82
CA ALA A 78 1.07 -5.10 -8.54
C ALA A 78 1.65 -6.51 -8.74
N ARG A 79 1.10 -7.28 -9.67
CA ARG A 79 1.63 -8.60 -10.05
C ARG A 79 3.07 -8.51 -10.58
N ALA A 80 3.37 -7.54 -11.43
CA ALA A 80 4.71 -7.34 -11.97
C ALA A 80 5.72 -6.87 -10.91
N ALA A 81 5.28 -6.26 -9.81
CA ALA A 81 6.12 -5.87 -8.69
C ALA A 81 6.55 -7.06 -7.81
N LEU A 82 5.84 -8.19 -7.90
CA LEU A 82 6.12 -9.40 -7.13
C LEU A 82 7.24 -10.24 -7.76
N ARG A 83 7.98 -10.97 -6.91
CA ARG A 83 8.82 -12.10 -7.32
C ARG A 83 7.96 -13.30 -7.70
N ALA A 84 8.59 -14.31 -8.30
CA ALA A 84 7.93 -15.60 -8.54
C ALA A 84 7.33 -16.14 -7.23
N ASN A 85 6.09 -16.59 -7.29
CA ASN A 85 5.28 -17.06 -6.15
C ASN A 85 4.91 -15.99 -5.10
N GLY A 86 5.21 -14.72 -5.36
CA GLY A 86 4.80 -13.64 -4.47
C GLY A 86 3.29 -13.44 -4.42
N ARG A 87 2.82 -12.78 -3.35
CA ARG A 87 1.38 -12.51 -3.13
C ARG A 87 1.13 -11.03 -2.93
N VAL A 88 0.06 -10.52 -3.53
CA VAL A 88 -0.50 -9.22 -3.17
C VAL A 88 -1.81 -9.44 -2.44
N VAL A 89 -2.01 -8.68 -1.37
CA VAL A 89 -3.25 -8.66 -0.58
C VAL A 89 -3.76 -7.22 -0.60
N TYR A 90 -5.04 -7.08 -0.93
CA TYR A 90 -5.75 -5.81 -0.89
C TYR A 90 -6.64 -5.81 0.34
N TRP A 91 -6.55 -4.75 1.13
CA TRP A 91 -7.49 -4.56 2.22
C TRP A 91 -8.86 -4.12 1.69
N SER A 92 -9.92 -4.63 2.31
CA SER A 92 -11.30 -4.26 2.03
C SER A 92 -12.13 -4.39 3.31
N ALA A 93 -12.96 -3.41 3.63
CA ALA A 93 -13.88 -3.51 4.78
C ALA A 93 -15.10 -4.40 4.51
N HIS A 94 -15.48 -4.60 3.25
CA HIS A 94 -16.62 -5.42 2.85
C HIS A 94 -16.35 -6.14 1.53
N GLU A 95 -17.24 -7.06 1.17
CA GLU A 95 -17.21 -7.71 -0.14
C GLU A 95 -17.48 -6.66 -1.23
N ASP A 96 -16.62 -6.62 -2.24
CA ASP A 96 -16.77 -5.73 -3.39
C ASP A 96 -16.91 -6.54 -4.68
N PRO A 97 -18.14 -6.69 -5.20
CA PRO A 97 -18.39 -7.39 -6.46
C PRO A 97 -17.75 -6.72 -7.70
N GLY A 98 -17.32 -5.45 -7.59
CA GLY A 98 -16.66 -4.70 -8.66
C GLY A 98 -15.16 -4.92 -8.76
N PHE A 99 -14.55 -5.62 -7.80
CA PHE A 99 -13.13 -5.97 -7.82
C PHE A 99 -12.83 -7.00 -8.91
N VAL A 100 -11.90 -6.68 -9.84
CA VAL A 100 -11.64 -7.44 -11.07
C VAL A 100 -10.18 -7.76 -11.34
#